data_AF-A0A9W9MQR1-F1
#
_entry.id   AF-A0A9W9MQR1-F1
#
_cell.length_a   1.000
_cell.length_b   1.000
_cell.length_c   1.000
_cell.angle_alpha   90.00
_cell.angle_beta   90.00
_cell.angle_gamma   90.00
#
_symmetry.space_group_name_H-M   'P 1'
#
loop_
_entity.id
_entity.type
_entity.pdbx_description
1 polymer ?
#
loop_
_entity_poly.entity_id
_entity_poly.type
_entity_poly.pdbx_seq_one_letter_code
_entity_poly.pdbx_strand_id
1 'polypeptide(L)'
;MKYSRLQTVEFHKTLAQANWYMKQHNTQFSFILTAREHVPIRRLNDNEDLRLANPIFWTQSGTSQEPVLTVALGLWCLGMMAANDRLYHLH
;
A
#
# COMPACT_ATOMS: atom_id res chain seq x y z
N MET A 1 -6.39 -15.02 9.01
CA MET A 1 -5.19 -15.51 8.28
C MET A 1 -4.09 -15.75 9.31
N LYS A 2 -3.55 -16.98 9.47
CA LYS A 2 -2.47 -17.26 10.44
C LYS A 2 -1.13 -17.21 9.71
N TYR A 3 -0.37 -16.14 9.89
CA TYR A 3 1.02 -16.04 9.44
C TYR A 3 1.92 -16.93 10.31
N SER A 4 2.97 -17.49 9.72
CA SER A 4 4.05 -18.09 10.51
C SER A 4 4.79 -17.00 11.28
N ARG A 5 5.40 -17.32 12.42
CA ARG A 5 6.11 -16.34 13.27
C ARG A 5 7.15 -15.51 12.50
N LEU A 6 7.85 -16.13 11.56
CA LEU A 6 8.83 -15.46 10.71
C LEU A 6 8.17 -14.49 9.72
N GLN A 7 7.05 -14.87 9.10
CA GLN A 7 6.30 -13.99 8.20
C GLN A 7 5.73 -12.77 8.94
N THR A 8 5.29 -12.95 10.18
CA THR A 8 4.83 -11.84 11.01
C THR A 8 5.97 -10.85 11.29
N VAL A 9 7.17 -11.32 11.62
CA VAL A 9 8.32 -10.43 11.87
C VAL A 9 8.71 -9.64 10.63
N GLU A 10 8.85 -10.30 9.48
CA GLU A 10 9.21 -9.64 8.22
C GLU A 10 8.13 -8.65 7.75
N PHE A 11 6.86 -8.97 8.00
CA PHE A 11 5.75 -8.05 7.75
C PHE A 11 5.85 -6.77 8.61
N HIS A 12 6.12 -6.91 9.91
CA HIS A 12 6.28 -5.73 10.78
C HIS A 12 7.51 -4.90 10.44
N LYS A 13 8.63 -5.52 10.02
CA LYS A 13 9.81 -4.79 9.52
C LYS A 13 9.45 -3.94 8.30
N THR A 14 8.75 -4.53 7.34
CA THR A 14 8.29 -3.83 6.14
C THR A 14 7.36 -2.67 6.48
N LEU A 15 6.44 -2.86 7.44
CA LEU A 15 5.57 -1.79 7.93
C LEU A 15 6.34 -0.65 8.60
N ALA A 16 7.35 -0.97 9.41
CA ALA A 16 8.19 0.04 10.06
C ALA A 16 8.96 0.87 9.02
N GLN A 17 9.49 0.21 7.97
CA GLN A 17 10.16 0.89 6.87
C GLN A 17 9.20 1.82 6.10
N ALA A 18 8.00 1.34 5.78
CA ALA A 18 6.98 2.16 5.12
C ALA A 18 6.60 3.37 5.97
N ASN A 19 6.37 3.18 7.27
CA ASN A 19 6.06 4.27 8.21
C ASN A 19 7.20 5.30 8.29
N TRP A 20 8.45 4.84 8.38
CA TRP A 20 9.61 5.72 8.39
C TRP A 20 9.67 6.58 7.12
N TYR A 21 9.49 5.98 5.94
CA TYR A 21 9.47 6.72 4.68
C TYR A 21 8.32 7.75 4.63
N MET A 22 7.13 7.35 5.07
CA MET A 22 5.97 8.25 5.14
C MET A 22 6.21 9.45 6.06
N LYS A 23 6.90 9.25 7.18
CA LYS A 23 7.31 10.34 8.07
C LYS A 23 8.30 11.28 7.39
N GLN A 24 9.36 10.73 6.77
CA GLN A 24 10.39 11.55 6.12
C GLN A 24 9.84 12.43 4.99
N HIS A 25 8.85 11.93 4.25
CA HIS A 25 8.28 12.65 3.10
C HIS A 25 6.95 13.34 3.42
N ASN A 26 6.54 13.40 4.70
CA ASN A 26 5.27 13.95 5.14
C ASN A 26 4.05 13.42 4.34
N THR A 27 4.04 12.13 4.04
CA THR A 27 2.95 11.50 3.29
C THR A 27 1.99 10.76 4.22
N GLN A 28 0.71 10.74 3.84
CA GLN A 28 -0.36 10.07 4.59
C GLN A 28 -0.64 8.65 4.07
N PHE A 29 -0.24 8.34 2.83
CA PHE A 29 -0.55 7.08 2.16
C PHE A 29 0.71 6.39 1.64
N SER A 30 0.73 5.06 1.75
CA SER A 30 1.75 4.18 1.19
C SER A 30 1.13 2.81 0.88
N PHE A 31 1.94 1.84 0.47
CA PHE A 31 1.50 0.47 0.22
C PHE A 31 2.64 -0.53 0.43
N ILE A 32 2.27 -1.78 0.71
CA ILE A 32 3.18 -2.92 0.63
C ILE A 32 2.74 -3.79 -0.54
N LEU A 33 3.67 -4.09 -1.44
CA LEU A 33 3.46 -5.02 -2.54
C LEU A 33 4.26 -6.29 -2.29
N THR A 34 3.59 -7.43 -2.34
CA THR A 34 4.22 -8.75 -2.23
C THR A 34 3.89 -9.60 -3.45
N ALA A 35 4.49 -10.79 -3.54
CA ALA A 35 4.12 -11.77 -4.55
C ALA A 35 2.67 -12.28 -4.43
N ARG A 36 1.94 -11.96 -3.36
CA ARG A 36 0.56 -12.44 -3.11
C ARG A 36 -0.49 -11.35 -3.15
N GLU A 37 -0.14 -10.16 -2.68
CA GLU A 37 -1.11 -9.10 -2.42
C GLU A 37 -0.46 -7.72 -2.43
N HIS A 38 -1.31 -6.73 -2.71
CA HIS A 38 -1.05 -5.32 -2.51
C HIS A 38 -1.88 -4.83 -1.32
N VAL A 39 -1.22 -4.25 -0.32
CA VAL A 39 -1.84 -3.78 0.92
C VAL A 39 -1.65 -2.26 1.03
N PRO A 40 -2.70 -1.46 0.77
CA PRO A 40 -2.65 -0.03 1.03
C PRO A 40 -2.51 0.27 2.52
N ILE A 41 -1.72 1.30 2.84
CA ILE A 41 -1.43 1.76 4.20
C ILE A 41 -1.81 3.23 4.31
N ARG A 42 -2.49 3.58 5.39
CA ARG A 42 -2.75 4.97 5.78
C ARG A 42 -2.14 5.25 7.15
N ARG A 43 -1.35 6.31 7.25
CA ARG A 43 -0.86 6.86 8.52
C ARG A 43 -1.93 7.76 9.11
N LEU A 44 -2.35 7.50 10.34
CA LEU A 44 -3.45 8.23 10.98
C LEU A 44 -2.97 9.50 11.69
N ASN A 45 -1.77 9.46 12.27
CA ASN A 45 -1.18 10.55 13.04
C ASN A 45 0.35 10.41 13.07
N ASP A 46 1.03 11.35 13.73
CA ASP A 46 2.49 11.32 13.91
C ASP A 46 2.95 10.28 14.96
N ASN A 47 2.00 9.75 15.73
CA ASN A 47 2.20 8.76 16.80
C ASN A 47 2.27 7.31 16.30
N GLU A 48 2.62 7.09 15.02
CA GLU A 48 2.89 5.78 14.43
C GLU A 48 1.67 4.86 14.22
N ASP A 49 0.46 5.37 14.42
CA ASP A 49 -0.74 4.59 14.16
C ASP A 49 -0.95 4.38 12.65
N LEU A 50 -0.75 3.13 12.22
CA LEU A 50 -1.01 2.70 10.85
C LEU A 50 -2.35 1.98 10.75
N ARG A 51 -3.13 2.33 9.72
CA ARG A 51 -4.29 1.57 9.30
C ARG A 51 -3.98 0.84 7.99
N LEU A 52 -4.16 -0.47 8.02
CA LEU A 52 -4.07 -1.33 6.85
C LEU A 52 -5.45 -1.44 6.20
N ALA A 53 -5.52 -1.23 4.88
CA ALA A 53 -6.72 -1.54 4.13
C ALA A 53 -6.84 -3.05 3.89
N ASN A 54 -7.99 -3.49 3.38
CA ASN A 54 -8.16 -4.89 2.96
C ASN A 54 -7.12 -5.22 1.87
N PRO A 55 -6.43 -6.37 1.97
CA PRO A 55 -5.48 -6.78 0.95
C PRO A 55 -6.15 -6.98 -0.41
N ILE A 56 -5.45 -6.57 -1.45
CA ILE A 56 -5.83 -6.77 -2.84
C ILE A 56 -4.99 -7.91 -3.38
N PHE A 57 -5.58 -9.07 -3.58
CA PHE A 57 -4.86 -10.25 -4.04
C PHE A 57 -4.60 -10.20 -5.56
N TRP A 58 -3.49 -10.76 -6.02
CA TRP A 58 -3.21 -10.88 -7.46
C TRP A 58 -4.28 -11.69 -8.20
N THR A 59 -4.91 -12.63 -7.51
CA THR A 59 -5.98 -13.48 -8.05
C THR A 59 -7.35 -12.80 -8.00
N GLN A 60 -7.45 -11.60 -7.44
CA GLN A 60 -8.72 -10.87 -7.36
C GLN A 60 -9.05 -10.27 -8.73
N SER A 61 -10.23 -10.63 -9.24
CA SER A 61 -10.79 -10.11 -10.48
C SER A 61 -12.19 -9.56 -10.22
N GLY A 62 -12.53 -8.45 -10.87
CA GLY A 62 -13.87 -7.87 -10.84
C GLY A 62 -14.65 -8.18 -12.10
N THR A 63 -15.97 -8.03 -12.01
CA THR A 63 -16.84 -8.03 -13.18
C THR A 63 -17.28 -6.59 -13.48
N SER A 64 -17.89 -6.35 -14.63
CA SER A 64 -18.46 -5.03 -14.94
C SER A 64 -19.58 -4.62 -13.98
N GLN A 65 -20.22 -5.60 -13.32
CA GLN A 65 -21.31 -5.37 -12.37
C GLN A 65 -20.80 -5.17 -10.93
N GLU A 66 -19.66 -5.80 -10.61
CA GLU A 66 -18.98 -5.68 -9.32
C GLU A 66 -17.50 -5.36 -9.55
N PRO A 67 -17.18 -4.09 -9.84
CA PRO A 67 -15.80 -3.69 -10.06
C PRO A 67 -15.02 -3.76 -8.74
N VAL A 68 -13.87 -4.41 -8.78
CA VAL A 68 -12.90 -4.42 -7.68
C VAL A 68 -11.55 -3.93 -8.18
N LEU A 69 -10.83 -3.21 -7.32
CA LEU A 69 -9.47 -2.78 -7.61
C LEU A 69 -8.58 -4.02 -7.72
N THR A 70 -8.00 -4.25 -8.89
CA THR A 70 -7.04 -5.34 -9.13
C THR A 70 -5.62 -4.84 -8.90
N VAL A 71 -4.68 -5.73 -8.60
CA VAL A 71 -3.27 -5.34 -8.43
C VAL A 71 -2.72 -4.71 -9.72
N ALA A 72 -3.09 -5.24 -10.89
CA ALA A 72 -2.70 -4.68 -12.17
C ALA A 72 -3.19 -3.22 -12.35
N LEU A 73 -4.45 -2.94 -11.99
CA LEU A 73 -5.01 -1.60 -12.06
C LEU A 73 -4.37 -0.66 -11.03
N GLY A 74 -4.08 -1.16 -9.82
CA GLY A 74 -3.36 -0.41 -8.79
C GLY A 74 -1.94 -0.01 -9.23
N LEU A 75 -1.19 -0.94 -9.83
CA LEU A 75 0.13 -0.68 -10.39
C LEU A 75 0.10 0.26 -11.58
N TRP A 76 -0.88 0.13 -12.46
CA TRP A 76 -1.07 1.06 -13.57
C TRP A 76 -1.32 2.49 -13.06
N CYS A 77 -2.17 2.66 -12.05
CA CYS A 77 -2.42 3.96 -11.43
C CYS A 77 -1.15 4.55 -10.80
N LEU A 78 -0.38 3.72 -10.07
CA LEU A 78 0.92 4.13 -9.51
C LEU A 78 1.90 4.56 -10.61
N GLY A 79 2.00 3.79 -11.70
CA GLY A 79 2.85 4.14 -12.84
C GLY A 79 2.45 5.45 -13.50
N MET A 80 1.15 5.69 -13.68
CA MET A 80 0.63 6.95 -14.22
C MET A 80 0.90 8.15 -13.31
N MET A 81 0.80 7.97 -11.98
CA MET A 81 1.14 9.01 -11.02
C MET A 81 2.65 9.29 -10.99
N ALA A 82 3.49 8.25 -11.05
CA ALA A 82 4.94 8.40 -11.08
C ALA A 82 5.46 9.03 -12.38
N ALA A 83 4.79 8.79 -13.52
CA ALA A 83 5.17 9.37 -14.80
C ALA A 83 4.78 10.85 -14.94
N ASN A 84 4.01 11.41 -13.99
CA ASN A 84 3.55 12.79 -14.03
C ASN A 84 4.12 13.59 -12.84
N ASP A 85 5.33 14.11 -13.03
CA ASP A 85 6.08 14.94 -12.06
C ASP A 85 5.30 16.17 -11.53
N ARG A 86 4.24 16.60 -12.22
CA ARG A 86 3.42 17.76 -11.83
C ARG A 86 2.30 17.44 -10.84
N LEU A 87 2.07 16.17 -10.50
CA LEU A 87 1.03 15.79 -9.52
C LEU A 87 1.46 16.00 -8.07
N TYR A 88 2.76 16.15 -7.80
CA TYR A 88 3.31 16.31 -6.45
C TYR A 88 4.10 17.62 -6.33
N HIS A 89 3.39 18.75 -6.30
CA HIS A 89 3.98 20.01 -5.85
C HIS A 89 3.86 20.12 -4.32
N LEU A 90 5.01 20.06 -3.63
CA LEU A 90 5.13 20.47 -2.22
C LEU A 90 4.82 21.97 -2.13
N HIS A 91 3.79 22.34 -1.36
CA HIS A 91 3.62 23.71 -0.83
C HIS A 91 4.42 23.87 0.45
#